data_AF-A0A0D3KLN2-F1
#
_entry.id   AF-A0A0D3KLN2-F1
#
_cell.length_a   1.000
_cell.length_b   1.000
_cell.length_c   1.000
_cell.angle_alpha   90.00
_cell.angle_beta   90.00
_cell.angle_gamma   90.00
#
_symmetry.space_group_name_H-M   'P 1'
#
loop_
_entity.id
_entity.type
_entity.pdbx_description
1 polymer ?
#
loop_
_entity_poly.entity_id
_entity_poly.type
_entity_poly.pdbx_seq_one_letter_code
_entity_poly.pdbx_strand_id
1 'polypeptide(L)'
;MWVLALAVSILSAALCLRYFARRGERLYVLVVVGTSWSIGFFMFLVLPFDLEHAYCRRCRYTSAHAAAPRGNETANDVIAWEDQPSDCHCLPHPGIEALPTLIPAAYRVTMLLGYLMNDLLRSYISSGEFTSRGRLRDALRECAFFYVPFTVVGVGFLVYLISRQGLTLTAVRMLVTGLFNAIGLFILVAFLGYGLVEVPRQLWHRADGIGQLRFLRFKVAVLSEELHEASRKLEEVIEAVHATDAALRAEAASASAQASLRLQAGMARILRRCPPPQSRLAEPGGGLRPVPEPGGGAAGGAGRSRTHSRSNSLTSFIAGSSVCSATA
;
A
#
# COMPACT_ATOMS: atom_id res chain seq x y z
N MET A 1 -5.46 39.51 3.26
CA MET A 1 -6.53 38.52 2.97
C MET A 1 -6.03 37.08 3.01
N TRP A 2 -5.11 36.64 2.14
CA TRP A 2 -4.56 35.26 2.16
C TRP A 2 -3.91 34.86 3.49
N VAL A 3 -3.11 35.77 4.07
CA VAL A 3 -2.51 35.56 5.40
C VAL A 3 -3.58 35.44 6.49
N LEU A 4 -4.68 36.18 6.37
CA LEU A 4 -5.81 36.06 7.30
C LEU A 4 -6.54 34.73 7.10
N ALA A 5 -6.79 34.31 5.86
CA ALA A 5 -7.40 33.02 5.56
C ALA A 5 -6.53 31.84 6.05
N LEU A 6 -5.21 31.92 5.89
CA LEU A 6 -4.25 30.95 6.43
C LEU A 6 -4.25 30.96 7.95
N ALA A 7 -4.20 32.13 8.59
CA ALA A 7 -4.20 32.25 10.05
C ALA A 7 -5.50 31.71 10.66
N VAL A 8 -6.65 32.05 10.09
CA VAL A 8 -7.96 31.53 10.50
C VAL A 8 -8.02 30.01 10.31
N SER A 9 -7.57 29.51 9.17
CA SER A 9 -7.52 28.07 8.90
C SER A 9 -6.65 27.29 9.91
N ILE A 10 -5.45 27.78 10.20
CA ILE A 10 -4.54 27.17 11.17
C ILE A 10 -5.14 27.22 12.57
N LEU A 11 -5.75 28.35 12.94
CA LEU A 11 -6.42 28.51 14.23
C LEU A 11 -7.60 27.54 14.36
N SER A 12 -8.47 27.43 13.35
CA SER A 12 -9.59 26.49 13.32
C SER A 12 -9.12 25.04 13.43
N ALA A 13 -8.10 24.65 12.66
CA ALA A 13 -7.50 23.32 12.74
C ALA A 13 -6.91 23.04 14.13
N ALA A 14 -6.21 24.01 14.72
CA ALA A 14 -5.65 23.88 16.07
C ALA A 14 -6.75 23.76 17.14
N LEU A 15 -7.87 24.48 17.00
CA LEU A 15 -9.01 24.40 17.92
C LEU A 15 -9.69 23.03 17.83
N CYS A 16 -9.95 22.54 16.62
CA CYS A 16 -10.53 21.23 16.42
C CYS A 16 -9.57 20.13 16.93
N LEU A 17 -8.26 20.24 16.68
CA LEU A 17 -7.29 19.29 17.23
C LEU A 17 -7.27 19.31 18.76
N ARG A 18 -7.36 20.49 19.40
CA ARG A 18 -7.46 20.57 20.87
C ARG A 18 -8.72 19.92 21.42
N TYR A 19 -9.83 19.98 20.68
CA TYR A 19 -11.09 19.38 21.09
C TYR A 19 -11.14 17.86 20.86
N PHE A 20 -10.68 17.39 19.69
CA PHE A 20 -10.79 15.98 19.29
C PHE A 20 -9.57 15.12 19.63
N ALA A 21 -8.37 15.70 19.76
CA ALA A 21 -7.17 14.90 20.02
C ALA A 21 -7.15 14.43 21.48
N ARG A 22 -7.02 13.11 21.66
CA ARG A 22 -6.76 12.51 22.98
C ARG A 22 -5.36 12.88 23.46
N ARG A 23 -5.21 13.08 24.77
CA ARG A 23 -3.90 13.32 25.39
C ARG A 23 -3.03 12.06 25.24
N GLY A 24 -1.89 12.17 24.58
CA GLY A 24 -0.92 11.07 24.40
C GLY A 24 -0.75 10.55 22.96
N GLU A 25 -1.45 11.12 21.98
CA GLU A 25 -1.29 10.72 20.58
C GLU A 25 0.09 11.06 20.00
N ARG A 26 0.54 10.25 19.05
CA ARG A 26 1.87 10.41 18.43
C ARG A 26 1.91 11.70 17.60
N LEU A 27 2.99 12.47 17.75
CA LEU A 27 3.13 13.80 17.11
C LEU A 27 2.91 13.78 15.59
N TYR A 28 3.38 12.74 14.88
CA TYR A 28 3.20 12.66 13.43
C TYR A 28 1.72 12.61 13.02
N VAL A 29 0.85 11.96 13.82
CA VAL A 29 -0.59 11.90 13.57
C VAL A 29 -1.18 13.29 13.70
N LEU A 30 -0.81 14.01 14.76
CA LEU A 30 -1.28 15.37 15.01
C LEU A 30 -0.87 16.33 13.89
N VAL A 31 0.36 16.24 13.40
CA VAL A 31 0.85 17.08 12.28
C VAL A 31 0.13 16.74 10.98
N VAL A 32 -0.04 15.46 10.65
CA VAL A 32 -0.72 15.03 9.41
C VAL A 32 -2.19 15.44 9.42
N VAL A 33 -2.90 15.23 10.53
CA VAL A 33 -4.31 15.62 10.65
C VAL A 33 -4.45 17.14 10.68
N GLY A 34 -3.60 17.84 11.42
CA GLY A 34 -3.61 19.30 11.49
C GLY A 34 -3.36 19.95 10.14
N THR A 35 -2.35 19.49 9.40
CA THR A 35 -2.07 19.99 8.05
C THR A 35 -3.22 19.70 7.09
N SER A 36 -3.81 18.50 7.13
CA SER A 36 -4.99 18.14 6.33
C SER A 36 -6.18 19.09 6.61
N TRP A 37 -6.49 19.32 7.88
CA TRP A 37 -7.60 20.20 8.28
C TRP A 37 -7.32 21.66 7.96
N SER A 38 -6.10 22.14 8.12
CA SER A 38 -5.73 23.50 7.69
C SER A 38 -5.90 23.66 6.18
N ILE A 39 -5.47 22.69 5.37
CA ILE A 39 -5.67 22.76 3.91
C ILE A 39 -7.17 22.78 3.58
N GLY A 40 -7.98 21.97 4.27
CA GLY A 40 -9.44 21.94 4.12
C GLY A 40 -10.09 23.29 4.42
N PHE A 41 -9.88 23.85 5.61
CA PHE A 41 -10.43 25.16 5.99
C PHE A 41 -9.96 26.29 5.08
N PHE A 42 -8.69 26.22 4.65
CA PHE A 42 -8.13 27.21 3.74
C PHE A 42 -8.86 27.21 2.38
N MET A 43 -9.14 26.04 1.81
CA MET A 43 -9.89 25.94 0.55
C MET A 43 -11.29 26.53 0.64
N PHE A 44 -12.01 26.31 1.75
CA PHE A 44 -13.33 26.91 1.95
C PHE A 44 -13.28 28.44 2.02
N LEU A 45 -12.26 29.00 2.66
CA LEU A 45 -12.09 30.46 2.76
C LEU A 45 -11.63 31.10 1.45
N VAL A 46 -10.96 30.33 0.57
CA VAL A 46 -10.50 30.78 -0.75
C VAL A 46 -11.61 30.68 -1.81
N LEU A 47 -12.59 29.80 -1.62
CA LEU A 47 -13.70 29.58 -2.56
C LEU A 47 -14.43 30.86 -3.03
N PRO A 48 -14.87 31.79 -2.15
CA PRO A 48 -15.56 33.00 -2.62
C PRO A 48 -14.69 33.86 -3.54
N PHE A 49 -13.38 33.90 -3.28
CA PHE A 49 -12.43 34.64 -4.12
C PHE A 49 -12.19 33.96 -5.47
N ASP A 50 -12.23 32.63 -5.54
CA ASP A 50 -12.19 31.93 -6.83
C ASP A 50 -13.45 32.22 -7.66
N LEU A 51 -14.61 32.24 -7.01
CA LEU A 51 -15.88 32.56 -7.66
C LEU A 51 -15.85 33.97 -8.25
N GLU A 52 -15.46 34.97 -7.47
CA GLU A 52 -15.30 36.36 -7.93
C GLU A 52 -14.28 36.48 -9.07
N HIS A 53 -13.15 35.76 -9.00
CA HIS A 53 -12.14 35.77 -10.04
C HIS A 53 -12.60 35.07 -11.33
N ALA A 54 -13.41 34.02 -11.23
CA ALA A 54 -14.04 33.35 -12.37
C ALA A 54 -15.06 34.26 -13.06
N TYR A 55 -15.91 34.95 -12.29
CA TYR A 55 -16.86 35.95 -12.80
C TYR A 55 -16.15 37.11 -13.50
N CYS A 56 -15.10 37.67 -12.89
CA CYS A 56 -14.29 38.73 -13.50
C CYS A 56 -13.67 38.29 -14.84
N ARG A 57 -13.11 37.07 -14.91
CA ARG A 57 -12.55 36.53 -16.17
C ARG A 57 -13.62 36.37 -17.24
N ARG A 58 -14.82 35.91 -16.87
CA ARG A 58 -15.95 35.78 -17.79
C ARG A 58 -16.38 37.15 -18.32
N CYS A 59 -16.51 38.15 -17.45
CA CYS A 59 -16.86 39.53 -17.80
C CYS A 59 -15.86 40.11 -18.82
N ARG A 60 -14.55 39.99 -18.55
CA ARG A 60 -13.51 40.47 -19.48
C ARG A 60 -13.55 39.76 -20.83
N TYR A 61 -13.80 38.46 -20.85
CA TYR A 61 -13.93 37.68 -22.08
C TYR A 61 -15.13 38.13 -22.92
N THR A 62 -16.31 38.30 -22.30
CA THR A 62 -17.52 38.74 -23.01
C THR A 62 -17.41 40.17 -23.53
N SER A 63 -16.85 41.08 -22.74
CA SER A 63 -16.69 42.49 -23.15
C SER A 63 -15.66 42.63 -24.29
N ALA A 64 -14.58 41.84 -24.28
CA ALA A 64 -13.61 41.82 -25.38
C ALA A 64 -14.22 41.30 -26.70
N HIS A 65 -15.09 40.30 -26.64
CA HIS A 65 -15.76 39.76 -27.83
C HIS A 65 -16.93 40.61 -28.32
N ALA A 66 -17.61 41.35 -27.43
CA ALA A 66 -18.62 42.32 -27.82
C ALA A 66 -18.01 43.55 -28.53
N ALA A 67 -16.75 43.89 -28.25
CA ALA A 67 -16.02 44.98 -28.89
C ALA A 67 -15.30 44.58 -30.20
N ALA A 68 -15.31 43.30 -30.59
CA ALA A 68 -14.76 42.86 -31.87
C ALA A 68 -15.66 43.36 -33.01
N PRO A 69 -15.11 43.87 -34.13
CA PRO A 69 -15.92 44.41 -35.22
C PRO A 69 -16.78 43.30 -35.83
N ARG A 70 -18.11 43.39 -35.65
CA ARG A 70 -19.08 42.61 -36.40
C ARG A 70 -18.96 43.05 -37.87
N GLY A 71 -18.40 42.19 -38.71
CA GLY A 71 -18.55 42.34 -40.15
C GLY A 71 -20.03 42.32 -40.48
N ASN A 72 -20.54 43.43 -41.00
CA ASN A 72 -21.84 43.67 -41.65
C ASN A 72 -22.87 42.53 -41.60
N GLU A 73 -23.38 42.20 -40.42
CA GLU A 73 -24.61 41.40 -40.29
C GLU A 73 -25.66 42.27 -39.59
N THR A 74 -26.77 42.45 -40.32
CA THR A 74 -27.90 43.28 -39.96
C THR A 74 -28.41 42.94 -38.56
N ALA A 75 -28.49 43.99 -37.75
CA ALA A 75 -28.65 43.98 -36.31
C ALA A 75 -30.05 43.58 -35.80
N ASN A 76 -30.57 42.41 -36.18
CA ASN A 76 -31.92 42.00 -35.75
C ASN A 76 -32.05 40.66 -34.98
N ASP A 77 -31.00 39.85 -34.82
CA ASP A 77 -31.07 38.61 -34.01
C ASP A 77 -30.03 38.56 -32.89
N VAL A 78 -29.90 39.66 -32.14
CA VAL A 78 -29.25 39.61 -30.83
C VAL A 78 -30.36 39.49 -29.80
N ILE A 79 -30.61 38.26 -29.35
CA ILE A 79 -31.21 38.05 -28.03
C ILE A 79 -30.23 38.69 -27.04
N ALA A 80 -30.48 39.96 -26.72
CA ALA A 80 -29.79 40.67 -25.67
C ALA A 80 -30.16 39.98 -24.37
N TRP A 81 -29.20 39.26 -23.79
CA TRP A 81 -29.24 39.00 -22.35
C TRP A 81 -29.20 40.39 -21.69
N GLU A 82 -30.26 40.75 -20.98
CA GLU A 82 -30.51 42.07 -20.35
C GLU A 82 -29.42 42.53 -19.33
N ASP A 83 -28.36 41.75 -19.11
CA ASP A 83 -27.23 42.09 -18.23
C ASP A 83 -25.94 42.26 -19.05
N GLN A 84 -25.73 43.45 -19.60
CA GLN A 84 -24.46 43.83 -20.23
C GLN A 84 -23.66 44.77 -19.31
N PRO A 85 -22.68 44.28 -18.52
CA PRO A 85 -21.90 45.12 -17.64
C PRO A 85 -20.87 45.92 -18.45
N SER A 86 -21.09 47.22 -18.57
CA SER A 86 -20.20 48.17 -19.25
C SER A 86 -18.91 48.47 -18.47
N ASP A 87 -18.80 48.05 -17.21
CA ASP A 87 -17.60 48.24 -16.40
C ASP A 87 -17.31 46.98 -15.56
N CYS A 88 -16.31 46.18 -15.96
CA CYS A 88 -15.88 45.02 -15.19
C CYS A 88 -15.00 45.48 -14.01
N HIS A 89 -15.60 45.83 -12.87
CA HIS A 89 -14.85 46.16 -11.67
C HIS A 89 -14.26 44.90 -11.02
N CYS A 90 -12.99 44.63 -11.30
CA CYS A 90 -12.25 43.51 -10.70
C CYS A 90 -11.33 44.05 -9.62
N LEU A 91 -11.44 43.55 -8.37
CA LEU A 91 -10.52 43.95 -7.32
C LEU A 91 -9.07 43.51 -7.68
N PRO A 92 -8.11 44.44 -7.70
CA PRO A 92 -6.71 44.13 -7.97
C PRO A 92 -6.12 43.38 -6.79
N HIS A 93 -5.78 42.11 -6.99
CA HIS A 93 -5.22 41.28 -5.95
C HIS A 93 -3.86 40.71 -6.37
N PRO A 94 -2.76 41.08 -5.71
CA PRO A 94 -1.46 40.44 -5.94
C PRO A 94 -1.52 38.98 -5.46
N GLY A 95 -1.10 38.04 -6.31
CA GLY A 95 -0.98 36.60 -6.01
C GLY A 95 -2.05 35.68 -6.62
N ILE A 96 -3.02 36.20 -7.39
CA ILE A 96 -4.12 35.39 -7.96
C ILE A 96 -3.78 34.75 -9.32
N GLU A 97 -2.63 35.05 -9.91
CA GLU A 97 -2.22 34.47 -11.21
C GLU A 97 -2.08 32.94 -11.17
N ALA A 98 -1.75 32.38 -10.00
CA ALA A 98 -1.61 30.94 -9.81
C ALA A 98 -2.96 30.23 -9.61
N LEU A 99 -3.98 30.91 -9.08
CA LEU A 99 -5.31 30.36 -8.76
C LEU A 99 -5.99 29.58 -9.92
N PRO A 100 -6.01 30.11 -11.16
CA PRO A 100 -6.64 29.41 -12.29
C PRO A 100 -5.94 28.11 -12.68
N THR A 101 -4.69 27.90 -12.26
CA THR A 101 -3.97 26.65 -12.44
C THR A 101 -4.03 25.76 -11.20
N LEU A 102 -3.95 26.37 -10.01
CA LEU A 102 -3.88 25.70 -8.72
C LEU A 102 -5.18 24.96 -8.37
N ILE A 103 -6.35 25.58 -8.58
CA ILE A 103 -7.64 24.98 -8.19
C ILE A 103 -7.97 23.75 -9.04
N PRO A 104 -7.93 23.81 -10.38
CA PRO A 104 -8.15 22.61 -11.20
C PRO A 104 -7.10 21.53 -10.98
N ALA A 105 -5.85 21.91 -10.66
CA ALA A 105 -4.81 20.94 -10.31
C ALA A 105 -5.11 20.26 -8.96
N ALA A 106 -5.40 21.05 -7.92
CA ALA A 106 -5.77 20.54 -6.61
C ALA A 106 -6.99 19.61 -6.69
N TYR A 107 -8.05 20.02 -7.41
CA TYR A 107 -9.24 19.20 -7.63
C TYR A 107 -8.91 17.85 -8.29
N ARG A 108 -8.11 17.83 -9.36
CA ARG A 108 -7.75 16.58 -10.04
C ARG A 108 -6.87 15.69 -9.18
N VAL A 109 -5.93 16.29 -8.43
CA VAL A 109 -5.04 15.57 -7.53
C VAL A 109 -5.82 14.98 -6.36
N THR A 110 -6.74 15.72 -5.74
CA THR A 110 -7.57 15.21 -4.64
C THR A 110 -8.51 14.12 -5.11
N MET A 111 -9.08 14.25 -6.32
CA MET A 111 -9.90 13.20 -6.92
C MET A 111 -9.08 11.92 -7.15
N LEU A 112 -7.92 12.02 -7.81
CA LEU A 112 -7.04 10.87 -8.04
C LEU A 112 -6.57 10.23 -6.73
N LEU A 113 -6.14 11.06 -5.78
CA LEU A 113 -5.65 10.60 -4.48
C LEU A 113 -6.77 9.95 -3.68
N GLY A 114 -8.01 10.45 -3.76
CA GLY A 114 -9.16 9.86 -3.10
C GLY A 114 -9.41 8.43 -3.57
N TYR A 115 -9.42 8.20 -4.89
CA TYR A 115 -9.56 6.85 -5.44
C TYR A 115 -8.37 5.96 -5.08
N LEU A 116 -7.15 6.43 -5.33
CA LEU A 116 -5.94 5.65 -5.08
C LEU A 116 -5.80 5.29 -3.59
N MET A 117 -6.09 6.23 -2.69
CA MET A 117 -5.95 6.00 -1.26
C MET A 117 -6.99 5.03 -0.72
N ASN A 118 -8.21 5.04 -1.27
CA ASN A 118 -9.24 4.07 -0.91
C ASN A 118 -8.79 2.63 -1.22
N ASP A 119 -8.24 2.40 -2.41
CA ASP A 119 -7.77 1.07 -2.80
C ASP A 119 -6.47 0.67 -2.08
N LEU A 120 -5.55 1.61 -1.90
CA LEU A 120 -4.34 1.36 -1.12
C LEU A 120 -4.67 0.99 0.31
N LEU A 121 -5.64 1.66 0.95
CA LEU A 121 -6.04 1.34 2.31
C LEU A 121 -6.69 -0.05 2.37
N ARG A 122 -7.57 -0.37 1.42
CA ARG A 122 -8.19 -1.71 1.32
C ARG A 122 -7.12 -2.79 1.18
N SER A 123 -6.17 -2.60 0.28
CA SER A 123 -5.10 -3.58 0.02
C SER A 123 -4.11 -3.67 1.20
N TYR A 124 -3.81 -2.54 1.86
CA TYR A 124 -2.96 -2.51 3.04
C TYR A 124 -3.57 -3.27 4.22
N ILE A 125 -4.88 -3.15 4.46
CA ILE A 125 -5.56 -3.89 5.52
C ILE A 125 -5.65 -5.38 5.18
N SER A 126 -5.84 -5.72 3.91
CA SER A 126 -5.91 -7.12 3.45
C SER A 126 -4.54 -7.81 3.38
N SER A 127 -3.44 -7.06 3.48
CA SER A 127 -2.10 -7.63 3.36
C SER A 127 -1.73 -8.50 4.57
N GLY A 128 -1.23 -9.72 4.31
CA GLY A 128 -0.79 -10.67 5.32
C GLY A 128 0.62 -10.42 5.87
N GLU A 129 1.31 -9.38 5.39
CA GLU A 129 2.67 -9.06 5.78
C GLU A 129 2.77 -8.60 7.24
N PHE A 130 3.87 -8.94 7.93
CA PHE A 130 4.06 -8.56 9.33
C PHE A 130 4.70 -7.17 9.51
N THR A 131 5.37 -6.65 8.49
CA THR A 131 6.06 -5.35 8.56
C THR A 131 5.26 -4.25 7.84
N SER A 132 5.17 -3.05 8.42
CA SER A 132 4.41 -1.93 7.81
C SER A 132 4.94 -1.54 6.42
N ARG A 133 6.25 -1.67 6.19
CA ARG A 133 6.87 -1.44 4.88
C ARG A 133 6.54 -2.55 3.87
N GLY A 134 6.50 -3.81 4.31
CA GLY A 134 6.06 -4.95 3.50
C GLY A 134 4.60 -4.79 3.07
N ARG A 135 3.72 -4.48 4.04
CA ARG A 135 2.30 -4.21 3.79
C ARG A 135 2.07 -3.12 2.74
N LEU A 136 2.80 -2.01 2.81
CA LEU A 136 2.68 -0.93 1.83
C LEU A 136 3.17 -1.35 0.44
N ARG A 137 4.29 -2.08 0.36
CA ARG A 137 4.83 -2.56 -0.91
C ARG A 137 3.86 -3.54 -1.58
N ASP A 138 3.29 -4.43 -0.79
CA ASP A 138 2.33 -5.41 -1.28
C ASP A 138 1.02 -4.74 -1.70
N ALA A 139 0.55 -3.77 -0.91
CA ALA A 139 -0.61 -2.98 -1.28
C ALA A 139 -0.42 -2.24 -2.61
N LEU A 140 0.75 -1.62 -2.81
CA LEU A 140 1.11 -0.95 -4.06
C LEU A 140 1.21 -1.94 -5.23
N ARG A 141 1.74 -3.15 -5.00
CA ARG A 141 1.86 -4.18 -6.04
C ARG A 141 0.49 -4.65 -6.49
N GLU A 142 -0.42 -4.90 -5.56
CA GLU A 142 -1.79 -5.31 -5.86
C GLU A 142 -2.54 -4.22 -6.63
N CYS A 143 -2.47 -2.97 -6.15
CA CYS A 143 -3.06 -1.84 -6.85
C CYS A 143 -2.47 -1.68 -8.27
N ALA A 144 -1.15 -1.79 -8.42
CA ALA A 144 -0.50 -1.69 -9.72
C ALA A 144 -0.93 -2.83 -10.67
N PHE A 145 -1.07 -4.06 -10.17
CA PHE A 145 -1.50 -5.21 -10.98
C PHE A 145 -2.87 -4.98 -11.62
N PHE A 146 -3.82 -4.39 -10.89
CA PHE A 146 -5.12 -4.02 -11.45
C PHE A 146 -5.04 -2.75 -12.31
N TYR A 147 -4.47 -1.66 -11.82
CA TYR A 147 -4.58 -0.35 -12.49
C TYR A 147 -3.68 -0.19 -13.73
N VAL A 148 -2.49 -0.81 -13.76
CA VAL A 148 -1.56 -0.70 -14.90
C VAL A 148 -2.15 -1.23 -16.21
N PRO A 149 -2.71 -2.45 -16.30
CA PRO A 149 -3.27 -2.94 -17.57
C PRO A 149 -4.46 -2.10 -18.05
N PHE A 150 -5.38 -1.70 -17.16
CA PHE A 150 -6.51 -0.85 -17.55
C PHE A 150 -6.07 0.52 -18.06
N THR A 151 -5.06 1.14 -17.43
CA THR A 151 -4.51 2.42 -17.90
C THR A 151 -3.79 2.28 -19.24
N VAL A 152 -3.05 1.20 -19.47
CA VAL A 152 -2.41 0.93 -20.77
C VAL A 152 -3.46 0.78 -21.89
N VAL A 153 -4.52 0.01 -21.66
CA VAL A 153 -5.62 -0.15 -22.63
C VAL A 153 -6.34 1.18 -22.86
N GLY A 154 -6.63 1.95 -21.81
CA GLY A 154 -7.28 3.25 -21.91
C GLY A 154 -6.45 4.28 -22.68
N VAL A 155 -5.14 4.35 -22.42
CA VAL A 155 -4.22 5.23 -23.16
C VAL A 155 -4.10 4.78 -24.62
N GLY A 156 -4.01 3.46 -24.89
CA GLY A 156 -4.01 2.92 -26.24
C GLY A 156 -5.26 3.30 -27.03
N PHE A 157 -6.44 3.21 -26.40
CA PHE A 157 -7.70 3.66 -26.98
C PHE A 157 -7.70 5.17 -27.27
N LEU A 158 -7.13 5.99 -26.38
CA LEU A 158 -7.02 7.43 -26.57
C LEU A 158 -6.11 7.79 -27.76
N VAL A 159 -4.97 7.11 -27.90
CA VAL A 159 -4.05 7.25 -29.04
C VAL A 159 -4.74 6.84 -30.34
N TYR A 160 -5.53 5.76 -30.32
CA TYR A 160 -6.32 5.32 -31.46
C TYR A 160 -7.33 6.39 -31.91
N LEU A 161 -8.06 7.00 -30.97
CA LEU A 161 -9.01 8.08 -31.28
C LEU A 161 -8.32 9.32 -31.88
N ILE A 162 -7.17 9.72 -31.32
CA ILE A 162 -6.38 10.84 -31.86
C ILE A 162 -5.94 10.53 -33.30
N SER A 163 -5.43 9.32 -33.55
CA SER A 163 -4.93 8.94 -34.88
C SER A 163 -6.02 8.82 -35.94
N ARG A 164 -7.22 8.34 -35.58
CA ARG A 164 -8.31 8.08 -36.54
C ARG A 164 -9.23 9.27 -36.76
N GLN A 165 -9.49 10.06 -35.71
CA GLN A 165 -10.45 11.18 -35.76
C GLN A 165 -9.76 12.56 -35.80
N GLY A 166 -8.43 12.62 -35.70
CA GLY A 166 -7.70 13.90 -35.69
C GLY A 166 -8.03 14.76 -34.46
N LEU A 167 -8.43 14.15 -33.35
CA LEU A 167 -8.82 14.86 -32.13
C LEU A 167 -7.63 15.67 -31.56
N THR A 168 -7.89 16.93 -31.24
CA THR A 168 -6.91 17.78 -30.55
C THR A 168 -6.75 17.34 -29.09
N LEU A 169 -5.55 17.51 -28.53
CA LEU A 169 -5.26 17.18 -27.11
C LEU A 169 -6.18 17.92 -26.13
N THR A 170 -6.62 19.12 -26.50
CA THR A 170 -7.59 19.91 -25.75
C THR A 170 -8.97 19.25 -25.72
N ALA A 171 -9.48 18.78 -26.86
CA ALA A 171 -10.77 18.06 -26.93
C ALA A 171 -10.73 16.76 -26.12
N VAL A 172 -9.64 16.01 -26.22
CA VAL A 172 -9.43 14.78 -25.44
C VAL A 172 -9.44 15.06 -23.94
N ARG A 173 -8.73 16.10 -23.50
CA ARG A 173 -8.70 16.50 -22.09
C ARG A 173 -10.08 16.91 -21.56
N MET A 174 -10.87 17.61 -22.38
CA MET A 174 -12.24 17.99 -22.04
C MET A 174 -13.14 16.76 -21.92
N LEU A 175 -13.06 15.81 -22.86
CA LEU A 175 -13.82 14.57 -22.84
C LEU A 175 -13.53 13.74 -21.58
N VAL A 176 -12.25 13.53 -21.28
CA VAL A 176 -11.81 12.75 -20.11
C VAL A 176 -12.30 13.42 -18.81
N THR A 177 -12.17 14.74 -18.71
CA THR A 177 -12.66 15.48 -17.53
C THR A 177 -14.18 15.38 -17.39
N GLY A 178 -14.92 15.50 -18.50
CA GLY A 178 -16.38 15.36 -18.52
C GLY A 178 -16.83 13.97 -18.09
N LEU A 179 -16.15 12.92 -18.56
CA LEU A 179 -16.46 11.53 -18.20
C LEU A 179 -16.25 11.26 -16.71
N PHE A 180 -15.12 11.68 -16.15
CA PHE A 180 -14.86 11.53 -14.72
C PHE A 180 -15.88 12.28 -13.85
N ASN A 181 -16.30 13.47 -14.28
CA ASN A 181 -17.35 14.22 -13.60
C ASN A 181 -18.71 13.49 -13.66
N ALA A 182 -19.07 12.93 -14.82
CA ALA A 182 -20.32 12.20 -14.98
C ALA A 182 -20.35 10.93 -14.10
N ILE A 183 -19.25 10.18 -14.06
CA ILE A 183 -19.12 9.00 -13.18
C ILE A 183 -19.20 9.43 -11.71
N GLY A 184 -18.52 10.50 -11.32
CA GLY A 184 -18.58 11.02 -9.96
C GLY A 184 -19.99 11.44 -9.54
N LEU A 185 -20.73 12.11 -10.43
CA LEU A 185 -22.12 12.49 -10.19
C LEU A 185 -23.04 11.27 -10.12
N PHE A 186 -22.84 10.28 -10.99
CA PHE A 186 -23.58 9.03 -10.96
C PHE A 186 -23.40 8.30 -9.63
N ILE A 187 -22.15 8.17 -9.17
CA ILE A 187 -21.80 7.56 -7.88
C ILE A 187 -22.42 8.36 -6.72
N LEU A 188 -22.35 9.70 -6.76
CA LEU A 188 -22.95 10.57 -5.76
C LEU A 188 -24.45 10.34 -5.65
N VAL A 189 -25.18 10.33 -6.76
CA VAL A 189 -26.62 10.09 -6.79
C VAL A 189 -26.96 8.70 -6.25
N ALA A 190 -26.20 7.67 -6.66
CA ALA A 190 -26.42 6.30 -6.18
C ALA A 190 -26.22 6.18 -4.65
N PHE A 191 -25.13 6.73 -4.11
CA PHE A 191 -24.87 6.67 -2.66
C PHE A 191 -25.74 7.60 -1.84
N LEU A 192 -26.13 8.76 -2.37
CA LEU A 192 -27.05 9.67 -1.67
C LEU A 192 -28.40 9.01 -1.46
N GLY A 193 -28.91 8.28 -2.46
CA GLY A 193 -30.17 7.53 -2.33
C GLY A 193 -30.13 6.50 -1.19
N TYR A 194 -29.04 5.72 -1.10
CA TYR A 194 -28.86 4.77 -0.01
C TYR A 194 -28.69 5.47 1.34
N GLY A 195 -27.82 6.48 1.40
CA GLY A 195 -27.52 7.22 2.64
C GLY A 195 -28.74 7.89 3.24
N LEU A 196 -29.65 8.44 2.42
CA LEU A 196 -30.84 9.13 2.90
C LEU A 196 -31.87 8.19 3.56
N VAL A 197 -31.93 6.93 3.14
CA VAL A 197 -32.89 5.96 3.68
C VAL A 197 -32.28 5.12 4.80
N GLU A 198 -31.07 4.62 4.56
CA GLU A 198 -30.47 3.65 5.47
C GLU A 198 -29.94 4.32 6.74
N VAL A 199 -29.37 5.53 6.69
CA VAL A 199 -28.82 6.18 7.88
C VAL A 199 -29.91 6.48 8.93
N PRO A 200 -31.07 7.08 8.58
CA PRO A 200 -32.15 7.29 9.55
C PRO A 200 -32.75 5.98 10.05
N ARG A 201 -32.91 4.98 9.16
CA ARG A 201 -33.40 3.65 9.54
C ARG A 201 -32.47 2.96 10.55
N GLN A 202 -31.16 3.02 10.31
CA GLN A 202 -30.17 2.48 11.23
C GLN A 202 -30.21 3.21 12.58
N LEU A 203 -30.38 4.53 12.58
CA LEU A 203 -30.49 5.29 13.82
C LEU A 203 -31.76 4.90 14.61
N TRP A 204 -32.88 4.72 13.90
CA TRP A 204 -34.14 4.24 14.48
C TRP A 204 -34.00 2.85 15.10
N HIS A 205 -33.38 1.90 14.40
CA HIS A 205 -33.14 0.56 14.93
C HIS A 205 -32.15 0.55 16.10
N ARG A 206 -31.13 1.43 16.08
CA ARG A 206 -30.20 1.57 17.21
C ARG A 206 -30.84 2.19 18.45
N ALA A 207 -31.95 2.92 18.31
CA ALA A 207 -32.69 3.47 19.44
C ALA A 207 -33.43 2.37 20.25
N ASP A 208 -33.80 1.24 19.63
CA ASP A 208 -34.35 0.08 20.34
C ASP A 208 -33.24 -0.79 20.94
N GLY A 209 -32.87 -0.49 22.18
CA GLY A 209 -31.81 -1.21 22.90
C GLY A 209 -32.10 -2.71 23.12
N ILE A 210 -33.37 -3.11 23.30
CA ILE A 210 -33.73 -4.51 23.57
C ILE A 210 -33.64 -5.34 22.28
N GLY A 211 -34.16 -4.80 21.17
CA GLY A 211 -34.00 -5.40 19.85
C GLY A 211 -32.53 -5.53 19.46
N GLN A 212 -31.76 -4.45 19.63
CA GLN A 212 -30.34 -4.42 19.30
C GLN A 212 -29.52 -5.44 20.12
N LEU A 213 -29.83 -5.61 21.42
CA LEU A 213 -29.15 -6.57 22.28
C LEU A 213 -29.41 -8.03 21.85
N ARG A 214 -30.65 -8.36 21.49
CA ARG A 214 -30.99 -9.71 20.98
C ARG A 214 -30.25 -10.00 19.67
N PHE A 215 -30.24 -9.03 18.75
CA PHE A 215 -29.50 -9.15 17.50
C PHE A 215 -27.99 -9.31 17.72
N LEU A 216 -27.40 -8.53 18.63
CA LEU A 216 -25.97 -8.65 18.94
C LEU A 216 -25.62 -10.00 19.57
N ARG A 217 -26.44 -10.51 20.49
CA ARG A 217 -26.23 -11.84 21.09
C ARG A 217 -26.22 -12.94 20.03
N PHE A 218 -27.17 -12.89 19.09
CA PHE A 218 -27.18 -13.81 17.94
C PHE A 218 -25.94 -13.65 17.07
N LYS A 219 -25.57 -12.41 16.74
CA LYS A 219 -24.39 -12.12 15.92
C LYS A 219 -23.08 -12.59 16.57
N VAL A 220 -22.95 -12.45 17.88
CA VAL A 220 -21.80 -12.96 18.64
C VAL A 220 -21.73 -14.49 18.58
N ALA A 221 -22.87 -15.19 18.70
CA ALA A 221 -22.90 -16.63 18.57
C ALA A 221 -22.43 -17.08 17.17
N VAL A 222 -22.95 -16.47 16.10
CA VAL A 222 -22.54 -16.79 14.72
C VAL A 222 -21.05 -16.49 14.50
N LEU A 223 -20.57 -15.32 14.91
CA LEU A 223 -19.15 -14.95 14.78
C LEU A 223 -18.23 -15.87 15.58
N SER A 224 -18.68 -16.37 16.73
CA SER A 224 -17.89 -17.32 17.55
C SER A 224 -17.73 -18.67 16.86
N GLU A 225 -18.72 -19.08 16.07
CA GLU A 225 -18.68 -20.31 15.28
C GLU A 225 -17.80 -20.14 14.03
N GLU A 226 -17.90 -19.00 13.34
CA GLU A 226 -16.99 -18.65 12.23
C GLU A 226 -15.52 -18.59 12.69
N LEU A 227 -15.27 -18.05 13.89
CA LEU A 227 -13.93 -18.02 14.48
C LEU A 227 -13.42 -19.44 14.79
N HIS A 228 -14.26 -20.29 15.38
CA HIS A 228 -13.88 -21.68 15.65
C HIS A 228 -13.56 -22.44 14.36
N GLU A 229 -14.37 -22.26 13.32
CA GLU A 229 -14.15 -22.84 12.00
C GLU A 229 -12.83 -22.36 11.37
N ALA A 230 -12.54 -21.06 11.44
CA ALA A 230 -11.30 -20.49 10.92
C ALA A 230 -10.07 -20.98 11.72
N SER A 231 -10.18 -21.08 13.04
CA SER A 231 -9.11 -21.63 13.89
C SER A 231 -8.84 -23.10 13.59
N ARG A 232 -9.88 -23.92 13.40
CA ARG A 232 -9.71 -25.34 13.04
C ARG A 232 -8.98 -25.49 11.70
N LYS A 233 -9.38 -24.72 10.69
CA LYS A 233 -8.69 -24.69 9.39
C LYS A 233 -7.22 -24.30 9.51
N LEU A 234 -6.90 -23.37 10.40
CA LEU A 234 -5.52 -22.99 10.66
C LEU A 234 -4.73 -24.15 11.28
N GLU A 235 -5.29 -24.84 12.28
CA GLU A 235 -4.68 -26.01 12.91
C GLU A 235 -4.45 -27.15 11.89
N GLU A 236 -5.43 -27.44 11.03
CA GLU A 236 -5.31 -28.44 9.96
C GLU A 236 -4.16 -28.12 8.99
N VAL A 237 -4.01 -26.84 8.60
CA VAL A 237 -2.90 -26.41 7.73
C VAL A 237 -1.55 -26.54 8.44
N ILE A 238 -1.47 -26.19 9.73
CA ILE A 238 -0.23 -26.35 10.51
C ILE A 238 0.17 -27.82 10.60
N GLU A 239 -0.79 -28.70 10.86
CA GLU A 239 -0.55 -30.15 10.92
C GLU A 239 -0.08 -30.68 9.56
N ALA A 240 -0.69 -30.26 8.46
CA ALA A 240 -0.25 -30.61 7.10
C ALA A 240 1.18 -30.13 6.81
N VAL A 241 1.55 -28.92 7.25
CA VAL A 241 2.92 -28.39 7.13
C VAL A 241 3.91 -29.23 7.95
N HIS A 242 3.56 -29.61 9.18
CA HIS A 242 4.42 -30.47 10.00
C HIS A 242 4.57 -31.88 9.41
N ALA A 243 3.50 -32.46 8.87
CA ALA A 243 3.52 -33.77 8.22
C ALA A 243 4.38 -33.76 6.95
N THR A 244 4.26 -32.72 6.11
CA THR A 244 5.08 -32.57 4.90
C THR A 244 6.54 -32.35 5.23
N ASP A 245 6.85 -31.53 6.24
CA ASP A 245 8.22 -31.31 6.73
C ASP A 245 8.83 -32.60 7.32
N ALA A 246 8.05 -33.41 8.04
CA ALA A 246 8.50 -34.73 8.51
C ALA A 246 8.76 -35.71 7.35
N ALA A 247 7.89 -35.74 6.34
CA ALA A 247 8.07 -36.57 5.15
C ALA A 247 9.34 -36.18 4.38
N LEU A 248 9.58 -34.89 4.17
CA LEU A 248 10.79 -34.39 3.52
C LEU A 248 12.06 -34.76 4.29
N ARG A 249 12.04 -34.73 5.63
CA ARG A 249 13.18 -35.20 6.44
C ARG A 249 13.40 -36.70 6.34
N ALA A 250 12.34 -37.50 6.29
CA ALA A 250 12.45 -38.96 6.13
C ALA A 250 13.02 -39.33 4.75
N GLU A 251 12.60 -38.63 3.69
CA GLU A 251 13.16 -38.78 2.35
C GLU A 251 14.64 -38.36 2.30
N ALA A 252 15.01 -37.24 2.92
CA ALA A 252 16.41 -36.82 3.01
C ALA A 252 17.28 -37.81 3.81
N ALA A 253 16.75 -38.36 4.91
CA ALA A 253 17.43 -39.37 5.72
C ALA A 253 17.63 -40.68 4.94
N SER A 254 16.60 -41.18 4.26
CA SER A 254 16.69 -42.39 3.44
C SER A 254 17.64 -42.21 2.24
N ALA A 255 17.64 -41.04 1.59
CA ALA A 255 18.58 -40.72 0.51
C ALA A 255 20.05 -40.74 0.99
N SER A 256 20.33 -40.15 2.16
CA SER A 256 21.68 -40.15 2.74
C SER A 256 22.13 -41.54 3.21
N ALA A 257 21.22 -42.34 3.79
CA ALA A 257 21.49 -43.72 4.18
C ALA A 257 21.75 -44.63 2.96
N GLN A 258 21.04 -44.43 1.86
CA GLN A 258 21.26 -45.19 0.64
C GLN A 258 22.58 -44.81 -0.05
N ALA A 259 22.99 -43.53 0.03
CA ALA A 259 24.27 -43.06 -0.47
C ALA A 259 25.45 -43.66 0.31
N SER A 260 25.39 -43.70 1.64
CA SER A 260 26.45 -44.29 2.47
C SER A 260 26.59 -45.79 2.24
N LEU A 261 25.47 -46.51 2.06
CA LEU A 261 25.45 -47.93 1.77
C LEU A 261 26.03 -48.26 0.38
N ARG A 262 25.74 -47.42 -0.63
CA ARG A 262 26.38 -47.52 -1.96
C ARG A 262 27.88 -47.28 -1.88
N LEU A 263 28.32 -46.33 -1.06
CA LEU A 263 29.75 -46.00 -0.90
C LEU A 263 30.50 -47.14 -0.20
N GLN A 264 29.93 -47.74 0.85
CA GLN A 264 30.48 -48.95 1.49
C GLN A 264 30.54 -50.14 0.54
N ALA A 265 29.49 -50.38 -0.26
CA ALA A 265 29.49 -51.44 -1.26
C ALA A 265 30.52 -51.21 -2.39
N GLY A 266 30.81 -49.95 -2.73
CA GLY A 266 31.91 -49.57 -3.61
C GLY A 266 33.28 -49.85 -2.98
N MET A 267 33.49 -49.42 -1.74
CA MET A 267 34.73 -49.61 -1.00
C MET A 267 35.06 -51.10 -0.77
N ALA A 268 34.04 -51.92 -0.43
CA ALA A 268 34.20 -53.37 -0.30
C ALA A 268 34.60 -54.06 -1.63
N ARG A 269 34.09 -53.56 -2.77
CA ARG A 269 34.51 -54.04 -4.10
C ARG A 269 35.96 -53.67 -4.42
N ILE A 270 36.41 -52.48 -4.03
CA ILE A 270 37.80 -52.04 -4.20
C ILE A 270 38.73 -52.90 -3.35
N LEU A 271 38.42 -53.08 -2.05
CA LEU A 271 39.23 -53.88 -1.13
C LEU A 271 39.37 -55.35 -1.57
N ARG A 272 38.34 -55.93 -2.19
CA ARG A 272 38.41 -57.29 -2.76
C ARG A 272 39.32 -57.41 -3.99
N ARG A 273 39.59 -56.31 -4.70
CA ARG A 273 40.50 -56.28 -5.85
C ARG A 273 41.95 -55.92 -5.47
N CYS A 274 42.19 -55.50 -4.24
CA CYS A 274 43.55 -55.26 -3.78
C CYS A 274 44.28 -56.58 -3.51
N PRO A 275 45.51 -56.75 -4.00
CA PRO A 275 46.35 -57.88 -3.60
C PRO A 275 46.68 -57.78 -2.09
N PRO A 276 46.86 -58.91 -1.39
CA PRO A 276 47.20 -58.89 0.03
C PRO A 276 48.52 -58.15 0.25
N PRO A 277 48.68 -57.45 1.39
CA PRO A 277 49.93 -56.78 1.71
C PRO A 277 51.04 -57.82 1.80
N GLN A 278 52.06 -57.70 0.94
CA GLN A 278 53.29 -58.46 1.07
C GLN A 278 53.98 -58.01 2.37
N SER A 279 53.96 -58.87 3.38
CA SER A 279 54.75 -58.73 4.59
C SER A 279 56.23 -58.69 4.20
N ARG A 280 56.86 -57.51 4.21
CA ARG A 280 58.32 -57.43 4.22
C ARG A 280 58.81 -57.99 5.54
N LEU A 281 59.82 -58.86 5.42
CA LEU A 281 60.46 -59.61 6.48
C LEU A 281 60.88 -58.74 7.68
N ALA A 282 60.73 -59.31 8.87
CA ALA A 282 61.41 -58.87 10.07
C ALA A 282 62.93 -59.00 9.87
N GLU A 283 63.64 -57.87 9.91
CA GLU A 283 65.07 -57.82 10.23
C GLU A 283 65.19 -57.64 11.75
N PRO A 284 65.98 -58.46 12.47
CA PRO A 284 66.18 -58.30 13.90
C PRO A 284 67.38 -57.38 14.15
N GLY A 285 67.15 -56.21 14.77
CA GLY A 285 68.27 -55.46 15.34
C GLY A 285 67.98 -53.99 15.63
N GLY A 286 67.89 -53.66 16.93
CA GLY A 286 68.34 -52.37 17.42
C GLY A 286 67.28 -51.46 18.06
N GLY A 287 67.19 -51.54 19.39
CA GLY A 287 67.12 -50.33 20.24
C GLY A 287 65.74 -49.77 20.58
N LEU A 288 65.32 -49.99 21.84
CA LEU A 288 64.29 -49.23 22.54
C LEU A 288 64.51 -47.70 22.43
N ARG A 289 63.41 -46.95 22.30
CA ARG A 289 63.13 -45.81 23.20
C ARG A 289 61.62 -45.49 23.22
N PRO A 290 61.03 -45.16 24.40
CA PRO A 290 59.59 -44.95 24.53
C PRO A 290 59.23 -43.52 24.12
N VAL A 291 58.02 -43.36 23.55
CA VAL A 291 57.42 -42.04 23.33
C VAL A 291 56.13 -41.97 24.17
N PRO A 292 55.98 -40.97 25.06
CA PRO A 292 54.83 -40.83 25.93
C PRO A 292 53.66 -40.13 25.21
N GLU A 293 52.46 -40.35 25.72
CA GLU A 293 51.30 -39.51 25.41
C GLU A 293 51.57 -38.03 25.73
N PRO A 294 50.84 -37.12 25.08
CA PRO A 294 50.12 -36.15 25.90
C PRO A 294 48.72 -35.82 25.38
N GLY A 295 47.77 -35.85 26.30
CA GLY A 295 46.56 -35.04 26.22
C GLY A 295 46.84 -33.59 26.65
N GLY A 296 46.03 -32.68 26.12
CA GLY A 296 45.63 -31.44 26.80
C GLY A 296 46.40 -30.16 26.47
N GLY A 297 45.71 -29.24 25.78
CA GLY A 297 45.55 -27.88 26.31
C GLY A 297 46.40 -26.74 25.75
N ALA A 298 45.72 -25.92 24.93
CA ALA A 298 45.67 -24.45 25.00
C ALA A 298 46.73 -23.56 24.33
N ALA A 299 46.15 -22.60 23.59
CA ALA A 299 46.51 -21.19 23.42
C ALA A 299 47.57 -20.78 22.37
N GLY A 300 47.15 -19.85 21.51
CA GLY A 300 48.01 -18.74 21.09
C GLY A 300 48.18 -18.50 19.59
N GLY A 301 47.24 -17.77 18.98
CA GLY A 301 47.58 -16.56 18.22
C GLY A 301 48.24 -16.64 16.83
N ALA A 302 47.45 -16.19 15.84
CA ALA A 302 47.81 -15.24 14.77
C ALA A 302 48.43 -15.72 13.43
N GLY A 303 47.79 -15.27 12.34
CA GLY A 303 48.39 -15.09 11.00
C GLY A 303 47.88 -16.05 9.90
N ARG A 304 46.62 -15.95 9.43
CA ARG A 304 46.18 -15.18 8.24
C ARG A 304 46.90 -15.55 6.92
N SER A 305 46.27 -16.38 6.07
CA SER A 305 45.64 -15.93 4.80
C SER A 305 45.14 -17.10 3.91
N ARG A 306 43.81 -17.27 3.90
CA ARG A 306 42.88 -17.41 2.74
C ARG A 306 43.28 -18.30 1.55
N THR A 307 42.56 -19.41 1.40
CA THR A 307 41.99 -19.83 0.11
C THR A 307 40.51 -20.20 0.27
N HIS A 308 39.72 -19.67 -0.65
CA HIS A 308 38.28 -19.85 -0.80
C HIS A 308 37.97 -21.26 -1.34
N SER A 309 37.04 -21.99 -0.72
CA SER A 309 35.97 -22.68 -1.47
C SER A 309 34.83 -23.07 -0.54
N ARG A 310 33.65 -22.50 -0.79
CA ARG A 310 32.40 -22.72 -0.06
C ARG A 310 31.72 -23.97 -0.64
N SER A 311 31.51 -24.97 0.21
CA SER A 311 30.37 -25.88 0.13
C SER A 311 30.19 -26.45 1.52
N ASN A 312 29.08 -26.14 2.19
CA ASN A 312 28.66 -26.89 3.37
C ASN A 312 27.14 -26.86 3.45
N SER A 313 26.57 -28.05 3.26
CA SER A 313 25.23 -28.37 3.71
C SER A 313 25.33 -28.95 5.13
N LEU A 314 24.39 -28.50 5.96
CA LEU A 314 23.60 -29.29 6.91
C LEU A 314 24.23 -29.80 8.23
N THR A 315 23.53 -29.38 9.30
CA THR A 315 23.11 -30.15 10.50
C THR A 315 24.21 -30.51 11.51
N SER A 316 24.04 -30.41 12.83
CA SER A 316 22.87 -30.51 13.73
C SER A 316 23.37 -30.31 15.18
N PHE A 317 22.54 -29.84 16.12
CA PHE A 317 22.04 -30.66 17.25
C PHE A 317 21.28 -29.82 18.31
N ILE A 318 20.40 -30.54 18.99
CA ILE A 318 19.26 -30.16 19.82
C ILE A 318 19.62 -30.10 21.32
N ALA A 319 19.03 -29.16 22.06
CA ALA A 319 18.53 -29.27 23.45
C ALA A 319 17.78 -27.94 23.75
N GLY A 320 16.53 -27.84 24.18
CA GLY A 320 15.75 -28.69 25.07
C GLY A 320 15.79 -28.13 26.49
N SER A 321 14.91 -27.16 26.83
CA SER A 321 14.54 -26.80 28.22
C SER A 321 13.35 -25.82 28.26
N SER A 322 12.35 -26.22 29.03
CA SER A 322 11.15 -25.54 29.50
C SER A 322 11.35 -24.15 30.15
N VAL A 323 10.40 -23.24 29.98
CA VAL A 323 9.98 -22.29 31.04
C VAL A 323 8.46 -22.07 30.98
N CYS A 324 7.78 -22.48 32.05
CA CYS A 324 6.40 -22.12 32.39
C CYS A 324 6.31 -20.66 32.86
N SER A 325 5.21 -20.02 32.47
CA SER A 325 4.38 -19.05 33.20
C SER A 325 4.91 -18.43 34.51
N ALA A 326 4.92 -17.09 34.57
CA ALA A 326 4.63 -16.34 35.79
C ALA A 326 3.86 -15.07 35.46
N THR A 327 2.66 -14.99 36.01
CA THR A 327 1.76 -13.85 36.16
C THR A 327 2.38 -12.68 36.93
N ALA A 328 2.06 -11.47 36.49
CA ALA A 328 1.66 -10.33 37.34
C ALA A 328 0.78 -9.40 36.50
#